data_AF-A0A7S1HGT1-F1
#
_entry.id   AF-A0A7S1HGT1-F1
#
_cell.length_a   1.000
_cell.length_b   1.000
_cell.length_c   1.000
_cell.angle_alpha   90.00
_cell.angle_beta   90.00
_cell.angle_gamma   90.00
#
_symmetry.space_group_name_H-M   'P 1'
#
loop_
_entity.id
_entity.type
_entity.pdbx_description
1 polymer ?
#
loop_
_entity_poly.entity_id
_entity_poly.type
_entity_poly.pdbx_seq_one_letter_code
_entity_poly.pdbx_strand_id
1 'polypeptide(L)'
;SMGGIGEIPTPWPCFVIAVRNEIIEAHGPKLKAMLEVLGGVCKDFKTDAASPAYVAQEYKLKPEDAAEWFKTVEWSCSTEQPAGVLKQVGTTLTNLGILDSVPEPSTLWAQL
;
A
#
# COMPACT_ATOMS: atom_id res chain seq x y z
N SER A 1 -2.98 28.38 -20.97
CA SER A 1 -1.90 27.37 -21.11
C SER A 1 -1.13 27.33 -19.81
N MET A 2 -1.31 26.27 -19.02
CA MET A 2 -0.41 25.90 -17.92
C MET A 2 -0.44 24.38 -17.82
N GLY A 3 0.40 23.74 -18.64
CA GLY A 3 0.70 22.33 -18.51
C GLY A 3 1.59 22.13 -17.28
N GLY A 4 1.09 21.38 -16.30
CA GLY A 4 1.93 20.77 -15.27
C GLY A 4 2.73 19.65 -15.91
N ILE A 5 4.05 19.81 -15.93
CA ILE A 5 5.02 18.83 -16.40
C ILE A 5 5.02 17.66 -15.42
N GLY A 6 4.58 16.49 -15.88
CA GLY A 6 5.15 15.21 -15.45
C GLY A 6 4.78 14.67 -14.07
N GLU A 7 3.52 14.74 -13.63
CA GLU A 7 3.05 13.71 -12.70
C GLU A 7 2.89 12.41 -13.49
N ILE A 8 3.92 11.58 -13.49
CA ILE A 8 3.78 10.17 -13.85
C ILE A 8 3.38 9.49 -12.55
N PRO A 9 2.08 9.29 -12.27
CA PRO A 9 1.69 8.48 -11.12
C PRO A 9 2.30 7.11 -11.35
N THR A 10 3.26 6.75 -10.50
CA THR A 10 3.83 5.41 -10.55
C THR A 10 2.71 4.43 -10.24
N PRO A 11 2.47 3.42 -11.09
CA PRO A 11 1.30 2.55 -10.97
C PRO A 11 1.40 1.56 -9.80
N TRP A 12 2.52 1.54 -9.07
CA TRP A 12 2.74 0.66 -7.93
C TRP A 12 2.20 1.25 -6.62
N PRO A 13 1.79 0.40 -5.67
CA PRO A 13 1.45 0.85 -4.33
C PRO A 13 2.71 1.40 -3.66
N CYS A 14 2.59 2.57 -3.02
CA CYS A 14 3.72 3.23 -2.36
C CYS A 14 4.26 2.43 -1.16
N PHE A 15 3.45 1.52 -0.60
CA PHE A 15 3.79 0.76 0.60
C PHE A 15 3.34 -0.70 0.49
N VAL A 16 4.19 -1.61 0.99
CA VAL A 16 3.91 -3.06 1.08
C VAL A 16 4.43 -3.59 2.42
N ILE A 17 3.84 -4.68 2.91
CA ILE A 17 4.35 -5.44 4.06
C ILE A 17 5.14 -6.63 3.51
N ALA A 18 6.42 -6.73 3.89
CA ALA A 18 7.28 -7.86 3.52
C ALA A 18 7.66 -8.66 4.77
N VAL A 19 7.60 -9.99 4.68
CA VAL A 19 7.92 -10.91 5.78
C VAL A 19 8.86 -11.99 5.26
N ARG A 20 9.86 -12.38 6.06
CA ARG A 20 10.75 -13.49 5.71
C ARG A 20 10.00 -14.82 5.75
N ASN A 21 10.33 -15.73 4.83
CA ASN A 21 9.70 -17.05 4.73
C ASN A 21 9.78 -17.85 6.05
N GLU A 22 10.93 -17.85 6.71
CA GLU A 22 11.13 -18.52 8.02
C GLU A 22 10.15 -18.03 9.10
N ILE A 23 9.76 -16.75 9.06
CA ILE A 23 8.83 -16.14 10.01
C ILE A 23 7.39 -16.49 9.64
N ILE A 24 7.07 -16.56 8.34
CA ILE A 24 5.78 -17.05 7.86
C ILE A 24 5.55 -18.50 8.30
N GLU A 25 6.55 -19.36 8.11
CA GLU A 25 6.47 -20.77 8.50
C GLU A 25 6.36 -20.96 10.01
N ALA A 26 7.16 -20.21 10.79
CA ALA A 26 7.16 -20.33 12.25
C ALA A 26 5.95 -19.67 12.93
N HIS A 27 5.41 -18.59 12.36
CA HIS A 27 4.47 -17.68 13.03
C HIS A 27 3.25 -17.26 12.19
N GLY A 28 2.93 -17.98 11.10
CA GLY A 28 1.81 -17.70 10.20
C GLY A 28 0.49 -17.31 10.89
N PRO A 29 -0.03 -18.09 11.85
CA PRO A 29 -1.27 -17.75 12.55
C PRO A 29 -1.21 -16.42 13.32
N LYS A 30 -0.06 -16.09 13.93
CA LYS A 30 0.14 -14.82 14.64
C LYS A 30 0.25 -13.66 13.68
N LEU A 31 0.93 -13.85 12.54
CA LEU A 31 1.00 -12.85 11.47
C LEU A 31 -0.39 -12.54 10.92
N LYS A 32 -1.21 -13.57 10.67
CA LYS A 32 -2.59 -13.40 10.22
C LYS A 32 -3.42 -12.57 11.21
N ALA A 33 -3.37 -12.91 12.49
CA ALA A 33 -4.07 -12.15 13.53
C ALA A 33 -3.61 -10.68 13.60
N MET A 34 -2.30 -10.43 13.48
CA MET A 34 -1.75 -9.08 13.43
C MET A 34 -2.27 -8.31 12.20
N LEU A 35 -2.29 -8.93 11.02
CA LEU A 35 -2.77 -8.32 9.79
C LEU A 35 -4.28 -8.02 9.84
N GLU A 36 -5.08 -8.89 10.46
CA GLU A 36 -6.51 -8.66 10.68
C GLU A 36 -6.75 -7.45 11.58
N VAL A 37 -6.01 -7.34 12.69
CA VAL A 37 -6.08 -6.18 13.60
C VAL A 37 -5.65 -4.90 12.87
N LEU A 38 -4.54 -4.94 12.13
CA LEU A 38 -4.07 -3.80 11.33
C LEU A 38 -5.10 -3.37 10.28
N GLY A 39 -5.76 -4.32 9.63
CA GLY A 39 -6.84 -4.05 8.68
C GLY A 39 -8.03 -3.35 9.32
N GLY A 40 -8.40 -3.75 10.55
CA GLY A 40 -9.41 -3.07 11.37
C GLY A 40 -9.02 -1.63 11.70
N VAL A 41 -7.84 -1.45 12.31
CA VAL A 41 -7.31 -0.12 12.67
C VAL A 41 -7.20 0.79 11.46
N CYS A 42 -6.78 0.27 10.31
CA CYS A 42 -6.69 1.01 9.05
C CYS A 42 -8.06 1.52 8.58
N LYS A 43 -9.11 0.68 8.65
CA LYS A 43 -10.48 1.08 8.28
C LYS A 43 -11.03 2.13 9.23
N ASP A 44 -10.82 1.94 10.53
CA ASP A 44 -11.27 2.88 11.55
C ASP A 44 -10.57 4.23 11.35
N PHE A 45 -9.25 4.23 11.20
CA PHE A 45 -8.46 5.45 10.96
C PHE A 45 -8.88 6.16 9.67
N LYS A 46 -9.17 5.41 8.59
CA LYS A 46 -9.62 5.96 7.32
C LYS A 46 -11.00 6.63 7.41
N THR A 47 -11.88 6.13 8.28
CA THR A 47 -13.28 6.58 8.35
C THR A 47 -13.55 7.56 9.49
N ASP A 48 -12.66 7.65 10.48
CA ASP A 48 -12.78 8.58 11.59
C ASP A 48 -12.56 10.03 11.13
N ALA A 49 -13.56 10.87 11.40
CA ALA A 49 -13.55 12.29 11.09
C ALA A 49 -12.48 13.08 11.87
N ALA A 50 -11.97 12.53 12.98
CA ALA A 50 -10.89 13.13 13.75
C ALA A 50 -9.49 12.83 13.18
N SER A 51 -9.33 11.77 12.38
CA SER A 51 -8.02 11.37 11.85
C SER A 51 -7.29 12.45 11.04
N PRO A 52 -7.95 13.24 10.16
CA PRO A 52 -7.27 14.31 9.45
C PRO A 52 -6.71 15.39 10.38
N ALA A 53 -7.45 15.73 11.46
CA ALA A 53 -6.99 16.70 12.44
C ALA A 53 -5.80 16.17 13.25
N TYR A 54 -5.85 14.89 13.63
CA TYR A 54 -4.72 14.20 14.27
C TYR A 54 -3.47 14.23 13.37
N VAL A 55 -3.59 13.87 12.08
CA VAL A 55 -2.48 13.91 11.13
C VAL A 55 -1.94 15.32 10.93
N ALA A 56 -2.81 16.34 10.85
CA ALA A 56 -2.38 17.72 10.76
C ALA A 56 -1.53 18.14 11.97
N GLN A 57 -1.94 17.74 13.18
CA GLN A 57 -1.21 18.04 14.40
C GLN A 57 0.13 17.31 14.46
N GLU A 58 0.14 15.99 14.30
CA GLU A 58 1.32 15.14 14.46
C GLU A 58 2.42 15.50 13.45
N TYR A 59 2.01 15.75 12.21
CA TYR A 59 2.95 16.06 11.12
C TYR A 59 3.07 17.56 10.83
N LYS A 60 2.46 18.42 11.66
CA LYS A 60 2.49 19.90 11.55
C LYS A 60 2.08 20.41 10.16
N LEU A 61 1.02 19.81 9.61
CA LEU A 61 0.42 20.19 8.34
C LEU A 61 -0.70 21.22 8.56
N LYS A 62 -1.07 21.95 7.51
CA LYS A 62 -2.29 22.75 7.55
C LYS A 62 -3.51 21.82 7.61
N PRO A 63 -4.53 22.11 8.44
CA PRO A 63 -5.71 21.26 8.54
C PRO A 63 -6.40 21.01 7.19
N GLU A 64 -6.44 22.03 6.32
CA GLU A 64 -7.06 21.95 5.00
C GLU A 64 -6.30 20.99 4.08
N ASP A 65 -4.96 21.09 4.06
CA ASP A 65 -4.08 20.23 3.26
C ASP A 65 -4.17 18.77 3.73
N ALA A 66 -4.19 18.54 5.06
CA ALA A 66 -4.34 17.21 5.62
C ALA A 66 -5.71 16.58 5.29
N ALA A 67 -6.78 17.38 5.34
CA ALA A 67 -8.13 16.94 4.98
C ALA A 67 -8.29 16.67 3.48
N GLU A 68 -7.62 17.42 2.61
CA GLU A 68 -7.57 17.16 1.18
C GLU A 68 -6.78 15.88 0.89
N TRP A 69 -5.57 15.75 1.46
CA TRP A 69 -4.74 14.55 1.33
C TRP A 69 -5.50 13.29 1.74
N PHE A 70 -6.23 13.32 2.86
CA PHE A 70 -7.01 12.18 3.35
C PHE A 70 -8.08 11.68 2.36
N LYS A 71 -8.60 12.58 1.50
CA LYS A 71 -9.60 12.23 0.48
C LYS A 71 -8.99 11.65 -0.79
N THR A 72 -7.73 11.98 -1.08
CA THR A 72 -7.04 11.56 -2.31
C THR A 72 -6.23 10.29 -2.13
N VAL A 73 -5.80 9.99 -0.90
CA VAL A 73 -5.00 8.80 -0.60
C VAL A 73 -5.84 7.53 -0.64
N GLU A 74 -5.38 6.55 -1.43
CA GLU A 74 -5.94 5.21 -1.44
C GLU A 74 -5.20 4.28 -0.47
N TRP A 75 -5.95 3.52 0.32
CA TRP A 75 -5.44 2.63 1.35
C TRP A 75 -5.94 1.22 1.09
N SER A 76 -5.05 0.24 1.06
CA SER A 76 -5.43 -1.17 1.15
C SER A 76 -5.48 -1.57 2.62
N CYS A 77 -6.68 -1.58 3.19
CA CYS A 77 -6.92 -2.10 4.54
C CYS A 77 -7.28 -3.60 4.54
N SER A 78 -6.94 -4.33 3.47
CA SER A 78 -7.12 -5.77 3.33
C SER A 78 -5.84 -6.45 2.90
N THR A 79 -5.77 -7.76 3.14
CA THR A 79 -4.70 -8.65 2.71
C THR A 79 -5.07 -9.40 1.42
N GLU A 80 -5.97 -8.83 0.62
CA GLU A 80 -6.30 -9.40 -0.68
C GLU A 80 -5.15 -9.18 -1.66
N GLN A 81 -4.82 -10.21 -2.44
CA GLN A 81 -3.74 -10.12 -3.40
C GLN A 81 -4.11 -9.13 -4.52
N PRO A 82 -3.33 -8.07 -4.76
CA PRO A 82 -3.59 -7.14 -5.84
C PRO A 82 -3.01 -7.68 -7.15
N ALA A 83 -3.54 -8.80 -7.64
CA ALA A 83 -2.98 -9.56 -8.76
C ALA A 83 -2.76 -8.72 -10.03
N GLY A 84 -3.72 -7.82 -10.34
CA GLY A 84 -3.59 -6.88 -11.46
C GLY A 84 -2.42 -5.93 -11.31
N VAL A 85 -2.20 -5.42 -10.10
CA VAL A 85 -1.10 -4.49 -9.79
C VAL A 85 0.24 -5.21 -9.85
N LEU A 86 0.38 -6.40 -9.25
CA LEU A 86 1.62 -7.19 -9.32
C LEU A 86 2.04 -7.46 -10.77
N LYS A 87 1.08 -7.85 -11.62
CA LYS A 87 1.32 -8.07 -13.05
C LYS A 87 1.74 -6.79 -13.77
N GLN A 88 1.08 -5.67 -13.49
CA GLN A 88 1.41 -4.38 -14.10
C GLN A 88 2.82 -3.93 -13.71
N VAL A 89 3.16 -3.97 -12.43
CA VAL A 89 4.49 -3.61 -11.91
C VAL A 89 5.57 -4.48 -12.55
N GLY A 90 5.40 -5.81 -12.53
CA GLY A 90 6.36 -6.74 -13.12
C GLY A 90 6.55 -6.48 -14.62
N THR A 91 5.46 -6.28 -15.37
CA THR A 91 5.51 -5.97 -16.81
C THR A 91 6.25 -4.66 -17.07
N THR A 92 5.97 -3.61 -16.31
CA THR A 92 6.64 -2.32 -16.45
C THR A 92 8.15 -2.44 -16.17
N LEU A 93 8.53 -3.12 -15.09
CA LEU A 93 9.94 -3.29 -14.72
C LEU A 93 10.70 -4.15 -15.75
N THR A 94 10.06 -5.18 -16.31
CA THR A 94 10.64 -5.96 -17.42
C THR A 94 10.79 -5.12 -18.69
N ASN A 95 9.78 -4.32 -19.05
CA ASN A 95 9.86 -3.43 -20.23
C ASN A 95 10.95 -2.36 -20.10
N LEU A 96 11.27 -1.94 -18.87
CA LEU A 96 12.37 -1.02 -18.57
C LEU A 96 13.74 -1.71 -18.51
N GLY A 97 13.81 -3.05 -18.68
CA GLY A 97 15.04 -3.83 -18.61
C GLY A 97 15.62 -3.99 -17.20
N ILE A 98 14.82 -3.77 -16.16
CA ILE A 98 15.22 -3.93 -14.75
C ILE A 98 15.08 -5.39 -14.30
N LEU A 99 14.10 -6.11 -14.85
CA LEU A 99 13.85 -7.54 -14.59
C LEU A 99 13.96 -8.34 -15.89
N ASP A 100 14.55 -9.53 -15.81
CA ASP A 100 14.66 -10.46 -16.95
C ASP A 100 13.31 -11.05 -17.37
N SER A 101 12.40 -11.23 -16.41
CA SER A 101 11.04 -11.75 -16.63
C SER A 101 10.09 -11.29 -15.53
N VAL A 102 8.78 -11.35 -15.80
CA VAL A 102 7.74 -11.04 -14.82
C VAL A 102 7.65 -12.18 -13.80
N PRO A 103 7.87 -11.94 -12.49
CA PRO A 103 7.78 -13.00 -11.50
C PRO A 103 6.35 -13.50 -11.32
N GLU A 104 6.20 -14.80 -11.03
CA GLU A 104 4.90 -15.40 -10.71
C GLU A 104 4.30 -14.80 -9.42
N PRO A 105 3.02 -14.34 -9.42
CA PRO A 105 2.43 -13.69 -8.25
C PRO A 105 2.46 -14.51 -6.96
N SER A 106 2.41 -15.85 -7.06
CA SER A 106 2.48 -16.77 -5.93
C SER A 106 3.86 -16.79 -5.24
N THR A 107 4.91 -16.34 -5.93
CA THR A 107 6.26 -16.19 -5.35
C THR A 107 6.42 -14.88 -4.60
N LEU A 108 5.54 -13.90 -4.85
CA LEU A 108 5.58 -12.56 -4.27
C LEU A 108 4.53 -12.36 -3.17
N TRP A 109 3.48 -13.18 -3.15
CA TRP A 109 2.36 -13.04 -2.22
C TRP A 109 2.14 -14.31 -1.40
N ALA A 110 2.38 -14.22 -0.09
CA ALA A 110 2.08 -15.31 0.83
C ALA A 110 0.57 -15.38 1.12
N GLN A 111 -0.01 -16.57 1.02
CA GLN A 111 -1.36 -16.84 1.51
C GLN A 111 -1.27 -17.23 2.99
N LEU A 112 -1.70 -16.33 3.88
CA LEU A 112 -1.75 -16.53 5.34
C LEU A 112 -3.17 -16.86 5.82
#